data_AF-A0A966NFT2-F1
#
_entry.id   AF-A0A966NFT2-F1
#
_cell.length_a   1.000
_cell.length_b   1.000
_cell.length_c   1.000
_cell.angle_alpha   90.00
_cell.angle_beta   90.00
_cell.angle_gamma   90.00
#
_symmetry.space_group_name_H-M   'P 1'
#
loop_
_entity.id
_entity.type
_entity.pdbx_description
1 polymer ?
#
loop_
_entity_poly.entity_id
_entity_poly.type
_entity_poly.pdbx_seq_one_letter_code
_entity_poly.pdbx_strand_id
1 'polypeptide(L)'
;GGIYGVSIGAVFFGESMFSKKNNASKIALAYLVDRLKATGFKLFDTQFLTPHLASLGAIEIPKTKYKVLLFQAVEETANFNAKDYSPDASAIAQRRAQTS
;
A
#
# COMPACT_ATOMS: atom_id res chain seq x y z
N GLY A 1 -4.27 3.93 -14.53
CA GLY A 1 -4.20 4.69 -13.27
C GLY A 1 -2.95 4.26 -12.56
N GLY A 2 -2.57 4.96 -11.50
CA GLY A 2 -1.35 4.65 -10.78
C GLY A 2 -1.27 5.40 -9.46
N ILE A 3 -0.24 5.05 -8.70
CA ILE A 3 0.15 5.65 -7.44
C ILE A 3 1.67 5.81 -7.49
N TYR A 4 2.18 6.89 -6.93
CA TYR A 4 3.61 7.08 -6.72
C TYR A 4 3.87 7.49 -5.27
N GLY A 5 5.11 7.31 -4.84
CA GLY A 5 5.50 7.51 -3.47
C GLY A 5 7.00 7.39 -3.27
N VAL A 6 7.41 7.54 -2.01
CA VAL A 6 8.80 7.41 -1.56
C VAL A 6 8.91 6.18 -0.66
N SER A 7 10.02 5.45 -0.77
CA SER A 7 10.33 4.34 0.14
C SER A 7 11.54 4.66 1.01
N ILE A 8 11.42 4.45 2.32
CA ILE A 8 12.53 4.55 3.28
C ILE A 8 12.44 3.34 4.20
N GLY A 9 13.51 2.55 4.27
CA GLY A 9 13.49 1.26 4.97
C GLY A 9 12.34 0.37 4.48
N ALA A 10 11.54 -0.14 5.42
CA ALA A 10 10.33 -0.91 5.17
C ALA A 10 9.04 -0.05 5.16
N VAL A 11 9.14 1.26 4.93
CA VAL A 11 8.01 2.19 4.82
C VAL A 11 7.83 2.67 3.39
N PHE A 12 6.58 2.69 2.92
CA PHE A 12 6.19 3.34 1.68
C PHE A 12 5.25 4.52 1.98
N PHE A 13 5.61 5.71 1.53
CA PHE A 13 4.83 6.94 1.66
C PHE A 13 4.11 7.21 0.35
N GLY A 14 2.80 6.99 0.31
CA GLY A 14 1.98 7.26 -0.87
C GLY A 14 1.71 8.76 -1.02
N GLU A 15 2.27 9.39 -2.04
CA GLU A 15 2.15 10.84 -2.25
C GLU A 15 0.87 11.21 -3.02
N SER A 16 0.57 10.48 -4.09
CA SER A 16 -0.63 10.76 -4.88
C SER A 16 -1.04 9.60 -5.76
N MET A 17 -2.29 9.64 -6.21
CA MET A 17 -2.90 8.70 -7.14
C MET A 17 -3.47 9.43 -8.35
N PHE A 18 -3.38 8.80 -9.52
CA PHE A 18 -3.99 9.32 -10.74
C PHE A 18 -4.82 8.24 -11.45
N SER A 19 -5.85 8.65 -12.17
CA SER A 19 -6.67 7.72 -12.95
C SER A 19 -7.13 8.33 -14.26
N LYS A 20 -6.88 7.63 -15.37
CA LYS A 20 -7.34 7.98 -16.73
C LYS A 20 -8.57 7.19 -17.19
N LYS A 21 -8.95 6.15 -16.44
CA LYS A 21 -10.13 5.30 -16.66
C LYS A 21 -10.72 4.91 -15.31
N ASN A 22 -12.02 4.65 -15.25
CA ASN A 22 -12.67 4.21 -14.01
C ASN A 22 -11.95 2.98 -13.41
N ASN A 23 -11.83 2.95 -12.08
CA ASN A 23 -11.20 1.88 -11.30
C ASN A 23 -9.68 1.65 -11.52
N ALA A 24 -9.01 2.40 -12.38
CA ALA A 24 -7.61 2.13 -12.66
C ALA A 24 -6.67 2.47 -11.49
N SER A 25 -6.93 3.53 -10.72
CA SER A 25 -6.20 3.82 -9.47
C SER A 25 -6.45 2.77 -8.39
N LYS A 26 -7.68 2.26 -8.28
CA LYS A 26 -8.05 1.18 -7.36
C LYS A 26 -7.26 -0.11 -7.62
N ILE A 27 -7.13 -0.51 -8.89
CA ILE A 27 -6.35 -1.68 -9.28
C ILE A 27 -4.87 -1.45 -8.97
N ALA A 28 -4.33 -0.28 -9.31
CA ALA A 28 -2.94 0.05 -8.99
C ALA A 28 -2.65 -0.02 -7.49
N LEU A 29 -3.57 0.46 -6.65
CA LEU A 29 -3.46 0.41 -5.20
C LEU A 29 -3.53 -1.02 -4.66
N ALA A 30 -4.41 -1.87 -5.19
CA ALA A 30 -4.48 -3.28 -4.79
C ALA A 30 -3.17 -4.04 -5.08
N TYR A 31 -2.60 -3.83 -6.27
CA TYR A 31 -1.30 -4.40 -6.65
C TYR A 31 -0.15 -3.81 -5.84
N LEU A 32 -0.21 -2.51 -5.51
CA LEU A 32 0.79 -1.90 -4.64
C LEU A 32 0.77 -2.57 -3.26
N VAL A 33 -0.39 -2.69 -2.63
CA VAL A 33 -0.53 -3.32 -1.30
C VAL A 33 -0.01 -4.76 -1.32
N ASP A 34 -0.35 -5.53 -2.35
CA ASP A 34 0.15 -6.91 -2.50
C ASP A 34 1.68 -6.94 -2.62
N ARG A 35 2.25 -6.11 -3.48
CA ARG A 35 3.71 -5.98 -3.62
C ARG A 35 4.37 -5.58 -2.31
N LEU A 36 3.87 -4.55 -1.63
CA LEU A 36 4.46 -4.08 -0.38
C LEU A 36 4.49 -5.21 0.66
N LYS A 37 3.40 -5.97 0.80
CA LYS A 37 3.34 -7.13 1.71
C LYS A 37 4.31 -8.24 1.31
N ALA A 38 4.38 -8.57 0.02
CA ALA A 38 5.25 -9.63 -0.48
C ALA A 38 6.74 -9.27 -0.38
N THR A 39 7.08 -7.99 -0.33
CA THR A 39 8.47 -7.49 -0.41
C THR A 39 9.02 -6.94 0.90
N GLY A 40 8.36 -7.25 2.00
CA GLY A 40 8.86 -6.97 3.35
C GLY A 40 8.49 -5.60 3.93
N PHE A 41 7.69 -4.78 3.22
CA PHE A 41 7.22 -3.51 3.78
C PHE A 41 6.29 -3.74 4.98
N LYS A 42 6.42 -2.89 5.99
CA LYS A 42 5.66 -2.96 7.25
C LYS A 42 4.65 -1.85 7.38
N LEU A 43 4.89 -0.70 6.74
CA LEU A 43 4.04 0.46 6.85
C LEU A 43 3.79 1.07 5.46
N PHE A 44 2.52 1.26 5.13
CA PHE A 44 2.09 2.04 3.99
C PHE A 44 1.33 3.26 4.51
N ASP A 45 1.97 4.42 4.41
CA ASP A 45 1.43 5.70 4.85
C ASP A 45 0.67 6.36 3.70
N THR A 46 -0.60 6.69 3.95
CA THR A 46 -1.48 7.37 2.99
C THR A 46 -1.80 8.80 3.40
N GLN A 47 -1.13 9.34 4.43
CA GLN A 47 -1.25 10.69 5.00
C GLN A 47 -2.61 10.99 5.64
N PHE A 48 -3.70 10.88 4.89
CA PHE A 48 -5.07 11.08 5.34
C PHE A 48 -5.95 9.90 4.94
N LEU A 49 -6.83 9.46 5.86
CA LEU A 49 -7.83 8.48 5.51
C LEU A 49 -8.92 9.14 4.65
N THR A 50 -9.25 8.50 3.54
CA THR A 50 -10.42 8.85 2.72
C THR A 50 -11.37 7.65 2.67
N PRO A 51 -12.67 7.83 2.39
CA PRO A 51 -13.59 6.70 2.23
C PRO A 51 -13.10 5.68 1.19
N HIS A 52 -12.45 6.18 0.14
CA HIS A 52 -11.83 5.33 -0.87
C HIS A 52 -10.69 4.47 -0.28
N LEU A 53 -9.79 5.03 0.52
CA LEU A 53 -8.71 4.29 1.16
C LEU A 53 -9.23 3.34 2.25
N ALA A 54 -10.24 3.77 3.01
CA ALA A 54 -10.90 2.96 4.03
C ALA A 54 -11.53 1.70 3.45
N SER A 55 -12.24 1.81 2.31
CA SER A 55 -12.80 0.64 1.60
C SER A 55 -11.75 -0.37 1.11
N LEU A 56 -10.46 0.00 1.13
CA LEU A 56 -9.34 -0.86 0.76
C LEU A 56 -8.55 -1.38 1.97
N GLY A 57 -9.06 -1.15 3.18
CA GLY A 57 -8.48 -1.64 4.44
C GLY A 57 -7.50 -0.66 5.09
N ALA A 58 -7.40 0.59 4.63
CA ALA A 58 -6.67 1.61 5.36
C ALA A 58 -7.41 1.96 6.66
N ILE A 59 -6.65 2.19 7.72
CA ILE A 59 -7.18 2.53 9.05
C ILE A 59 -6.49 3.79 9.56
N GLU A 60 -7.21 4.59 10.33
CA GLU A 60 -6.59 5.63 11.15
C GLU A 60 -6.01 5.03 12.42
N ILE A 61 -4.84 5.50 12.81
CA ILE A 61 -4.18 5.13 14.05
C ILE A 61 -3.75 6.38 14.81
N PRO A 62 -3.66 6.34 16.15
CA PRO A 62 -3.12 7.44 16.92
C PRO A 62 -1.71 7.81 16.47
N LYS A 63 -1.40 9.12 16.47
CA LYS A 63 -0.07 9.65 16.08
C LYS A 63 1.08 9.00 16.84
N THR A 64 0.90 8.68 18.12
CA THR A 64 1.89 7.98 18.95
C THR A 64 2.17 6.57 18.43
N LYS A 65 1.13 5.81 18.10
CA LYS A 65 1.24 4.47 17.50
C LYS A 65 1.90 4.54 16.12
N TYR A 66 1.51 5.51 15.29
CA TYR A 66 2.14 5.73 13.98
C TYR A 66 3.65 5.98 14.13
N LYS A 67 4.09 6.86 15.03
CA LYS A 67 5.51 7.15 15.24
C LYS A 67 6.31 5.90 15.66
N VAL A 68 5.75 5.06 16.52
CA VAL A 68 6.41 3.80 16.92
C VAL A 68 6.61 2.89 15.72
N LEU A 69 5.55 2.66 14.94
CA LEU A 69 5.62 1.82 13.73
C LEU A 69 6.59 2.41 12.69
N LEU A 70 6.56 3.73 12.51
CA LEU A 70 7.44 4.44 11.60
C LEU A 70 8.91 4.24 11.99
N PHE A 71 9.28 4.52 13.25
CA PHE A 71 10.66 4.39 13.70
C PHE A 71 11.19 2.96 13.64
N GLN A 72 10.34 1.97 13.87
CA GLN A 72 10.73 0.56 13.69
C GLN A 72 10.96 0.24 12.21
N ALA A 73 10.01 0.60 11.35
CA ALA A 73 10.04 0.21 9.95
C ALA A 73 11.12 0.94 9.13
N VAL A 74 11.52 2.16 9.48
CA VAL A 74 12.62 2.87 8.77
C VAL A 74 13.98 2.20 8.97
N GLU A 75 14.18 1.46 10.07
CA GLU A 75 15.40 0.70 10.35
C GLU A 75 15.38 -0.70 9.70
N GLU A 76 14.22 -1.15 9.21
CA GLU A 76 14.07 -2.43 8.52
C GLU A 76 14.37 -2.33 7.02
N THR A 77 14.74 -3.45 6.40
CA THR A 77 14.97 -3.53 4.95
C THR A 77 13.77 -4.16 4.25
N ALA A 78 13.26 -3.49 3.22
CA ALA A 78 12.31 -4.04 2.26
C ALA A 78 12.85 -3.84 0.84
N ASN A 79 12.41 -4.68 -0.11
CA ASN A 79 12.88 -4.59 -1.49
C ASN A 79 11.71 -4.51 -2.48
N PHE A 80 11.26 -3.30 -2.77
CA PHE A 80 10.18 -3.07 -3.72
C PHE A 80 10.39 -3.75 -5.09
N ASN A 81 11.65 -3.85 -5.51
CA ASN A 81 12.08 -4.39 -6.81
C ASN A 81 12.45 -5.88 -6.75
N ALA A 82 12.07 -6.60 -5.69
CA ALA A 82 12.34 -8.02 -5.58
C ALA A 82 11.80 -8.78 -6.81
N LYS A 83 12.66 -9.61 -7.41
CA LYS A 83 12.41 -10.27 -8.71
C LYS A 83 11.48 -11.48 -8.60
N ASP A 84 11.30 -11.99 -7.39
CA ASP A 84 10.42 -13.09 -7.01
C ASP A 84 8.97 -12.67 -6.79
N TYR A 85 8.66 -11.36 -6.84
CA TYR A 85 7.28 -10.90 -6.87
C TYR A 85 6.61 -11.27 -8.21
N SER A 86 5.83 -12.35 -8.17
CA SER A 86 4.99 -12.83 -9.27
C SER A 86 3.53 -12.88 -8.80
N PRO A 87 2.76 -11.79 -8.95
CA PRO A 87 1.40 -11.72 -8.45
C PRO A 87 0.45 -12.60 -9.27
N ASP A 88 -0.45 -13.32 -8.60
CA ASP A 88 -1.62 -13.89 -9.25
C ASP A 88 -2.67 -12.80 -9.46
N ALA A 89 -2.83 -12.38 -10.71
CA ALA A 89 -3.77 -11.33 -11.09
C ALA A 89 -5.22 -11.66 -10.71
N SER A 90 -5.60 -12.94 -10.75
CA SER A 90 -6.94 -13.39 -10.39
C SER A 90 -7.16 -13.29 -8.87
N ALA A 91 -6.17 -13.69 -8.08
CA ALA A 91 -6.22 -13.59 -6.62
C ALA A 91 -6.29 -12.13 -6.14
N ILE A 92 -5.52 -11.22 -6.74
CA ILE A 92 -5.57 -9.79 -6.42
C ILE A 92 -6.93 -9.19 -6.78
N ALA A 93 -7.52 -9.60 -7.91
CA ALA A 93 -8.85 -9.14 -8.31
C ALA A 93 -9.96 -9.67 -7.38
N GLN A 94 -9.86 -10.92 -6.92
CA GLN A 94 -10.86 -11.58 -6.05
C GLN A 94 -10.84 -11.06 -4.60
N ARG A 95 -9.68 -10.65 -4.06
CA ARG A 95 -9.61 -10.03 -2.71
C ARG A 95 -10.48 -8.79 -2.57
N ARG A 96 -10.87 -8.16 -3.67
CA ARG A 96 -11.80 -7.01 -3.71
C ARG A 96 -13.27 -7.41 -3.50
N ALA A 97 -13.63 -8.68 -3.69
CA ALA A 97 -15.00 -9.18 -3.55
C ALA A 97 -15.38 -9.54 -2.11
N GLN A 98 -14.42 -9.55 -1.19
CA GLN A 98 -14.64 -9.95 0.22
C GLN A 98 -14.54 -8.79 1.22
N THR A 99 -14.10 -7.60 0.79
CA THR A 99 -14.20 -6.37 1.57
C THR A 99 -15.43 -5.59 1.12
N SER A 100 -16.59 -5.90 1.69
CA SER A 100 -17.84 -5.13 1.60
C SER A 100 -18.50 -5.09 2.96
#